data_AF-A0A6N6RZI7-F1
#
_entry.id   AF-A0A6N6RZI7-F1
#
_cell.length_a   1.000
_cell.length_b   1.000
_cell.length_c   1.000
_cell.angle_alpha   90.00
_cell.angle_beta   90.00
_cell.angle_gamma   90.00
#
_symmetry.space_group_name_H-M   'P 1'
#
loop_
_entity.id
_entity.type
_entity.pdbx_description
1 polymer ?
#
loop_
_entity_poly.entity_id
_entity_poly.type
_entity_poly.pdbx_seq_one_letter_code
_entity_poly.pdbx_strand_id
1 'polypeptide(L)'
;MQTGKNNGRSVMSEINVTPFVDVMLVLLVIFMVTTPILYQGVDVNLPKTESRPMPSLDRERKVVVTLNSSGEIFIEKERYTLDQLRIEIRKLMA
;
A
#
# COMPACT_ATOMS: atom_id res chain seq x y z
N MET A 1 -19.20 43.11 -67.76
CA MET A 1 -17.98 42.91 -66.96
C MET A 1 -18.11 43.68 -65.66
N GLN A 2 -18.29 43.01 -64.53
CA GLN A 2 -17.83 43.51 -63.23
C GLN A 2 -17.89 42.34 -62.24
N THR A 3 -16.69 41.95 -61.81
CA THR A 3 -16.38 40.80 -60.96
C THR A 3 -16.51 41.21 -59.50
N GLY A 4 -17.43 40.57 -58.77
CA GLY A 4 -17.55 40.70 -57.32
C GLY A 4 -16.42 39.95 -56.62
N LYS A 5 -15.52 40.70 -55.98
CA LYS A 5 -14.32 40.21 -55.29
C LYS A 5 -14.71 39.53 -53.97
N ASN A 6 -14.62 38.20 -53.92
CA ASN A 6 -14.75 37.40 -52.71
C ASN A 6 -13.61 37.72 -51.73
N ASN A 7 -13.91 38.51 -50.69
CA ASN A 7 -13.00 38.77 -49.59
C ASN A 7 -13.19 37.67 -48.54
N GLY A 8 -12.46 36.56 -48.70
CA GLY A 8 -12.36 35.51 -47.70
C GLY A 8 -11.74 36.07 -46.43
N ARG A 9 -12.57 36.34 -45.41
CA ARG A 9 -12.10 36.52 -44.03
C ARG A 9 -11.46 35.21 -43.60
N SER A 10 -10.13 35.14 -43.60
CA SER A 10 -9.46 34.14 -42.78
C SER A 10 -9.70 34.52 -41.32
N VAL A 11 -10.72 33.92 -40.73
CA VAL A 11 -10.88 33.93 -39.27
C VAL A 11 -9.71 33.11 -38.74
N MET A 12 -8.63 33.79 -38.34
CA MET A 12 -7.55 33.13 -37.62
C MET A 12 -8.10 32.81 -36.23
N SER A 13 -8.45 31.55 -36.01
CA SER A 13 -8.78 31.05 -34.70
C SER A 13 -7.50 31.01 -33.88
N GLU A 14 -7.30 32.01 -33.02
CA GLU A 14 -6.26 31.95 -32.00
C GLU A 14 -6.52 30.70 -31.14
N ILE A 15 -5.56 29.77 -31.12
CA ILE A 15 -5.63 28.62 -30.21
C ILE A 15 -5.55 29.22 -28.80
N ASN A 16 -6.55 28.99 -27.96
CA ASN A 16 -6.49 29.39 -26.56
C ASN A 16 -5.42 28.54 -25.85
N VAL A 17 -4.19 29.05 -25.81
CA VAL A 17 -3.02 28.38 -25.20
C VAL A 17 -3.17 28.31 -23.68
N THR A 18 -3.80 29.30 -23.06
CA THR A 18 -3.96 29.40 -21.60
C THR A 18 -4.73 28.22 -20.99
N PRO A 19 -5.90 27.82 -21.52
CA PRO A 19 -6.57 26.59 -21.10
C PRO A 19 -5.77 25.31 -21.38
N PHE A 20 -5.00 25.28 -22.48
CA PHE A 20 -4.22 24.09 -22.86
C PHE A 20 -3.07 23.85 -21.87
N VAL A 21 -2.37 24.91 -21.48
CA VAL A 21 -1.29 24.84 -20.49
C VAL A 21 -1.83 24.44 -19.12
N ASP A 22 -3.00 24.92 -18.72
CA ASP A 22 -3.64 24.53 -17.45
C ASP A 22 -3.93 23.02 -17.38
N VAL A 23 -4.51 22.45 -18.45
CA VAL A 23 -4.73 20.99 -18.55
C VAL A 23 -3.41 20.21 -18.49
N MET A 24 -2.37 20.70 -19.17
CA MET A 24 -1.05 20.05 -19.13
C MET A 24 -0.43 20.10 -17.73
N LEU A 25 -0.56 21.21 -17.01
CA LEU A 25 -0.04 21.37 -15.64
C LEU A 25 -0.79 20.49 -14.64
N VAL A 26 -2.12 20.37 -14.75
CA VAL A 26 -2.92 19.46 -13.91
C VAL A 26 -2.43 18.00 -14.05
N LEU A 27 -2.14 17.55 -15.27
CA LEU A 27 -1.60 16.20 -15.50
C LEU A 27 -0.23 16.00 -14.84
N LEU A 28 0.65 17.00 -14.89
CA LEU A 28 1.96 16.94 -14.23
C LEU A 28 1.84 16.85 -12.70
N VAL A 29 0.92 17.61 -12.10
CA VAL A 29 0.66 17.55 -10.65
C VAL A 29 0.12 16.17 -10.25
N ILE A 30 -0.78 15.58 -11.03
CA ILE A 30 -1.28 14.21 -10.78
C ILE A 30 -0.12 13.21 -10.77
N PHE A 31 0.79 13.27 -11.74
CA PHE A 31 1.96 12.39 -11.78
C PHE A 31 2.91 12.60 -10.60
N MET A 32 3.14 13.85 -10.18
CA MET A 32 4.00 14.17 -9.03
C MET A 32 3.42 13.65 -7.70
N VAL A 33 2.09 13.66 -7.53
CA VAL A 33 1.41 13.30 -6.27
C VAL A 33 1.18 11.79 -6.13
N THR A 34 1.16 11.03 -7.23
CA THR A 34 0.92 9.57 -7.18
C THR A 34 2.12 8.77 -6.67
N THR A 35 3.35 9.27 -6.82
CA THR A 35 4.59 8.58 -6.37
C THR A 35 4.71 8.34 -4.86
N PRO A 36 4.37 9.29 -3.94
CA PRO A 36 4.55 9.09 -2.50
C PRO A 36 3.67 8.01 -1.86
N ILE A 37 2.69 7.44 -2.57
CA ILE A 37 1.68 6.53 -2.00
C ILE A 37 2.20 5.08 -1.85
N LEU A 38 3.40 4.77 -2.36
CA LEU A 38 3.95 3.40 -2.36
C LEU A 38 4.56 2.89 -1.03
N TYR A 39 4.48 3.65 0.07
CA TYR A 39 5.10 3.27 1.34
C TYR A 39 4.09 2.88 2.42
N GLN A 40 3.46 1.71 2.25
CA GLN A 40 2.83 0.98 3.36
C GLN A 40 3.29 -0.47 3.33
N GLY A 41 4.54 -0.69 3.75
CA GLY A 41 5.08 -2.02 3.98
C GLY A 41 5.99 -1.98 5.19
N VAL A 42 5.64 -2.69 6.25
CA VAL A 42 6.58 -3.03 7.32
C VAL A 42 7.76 -3.75 6.66
N ASP A 43 8.98 -3.37 7.00
CA ASP A 43 10.19 -4.05 6.52
C ASP A 43 10.25 -5.46 7.12
N VAL A 44 9.70 -6.43 6.38
CA VAL A 44 9.74 -7.85 6.75
C VAL A 44 10.96 -8.48 6.10
N ASN A 45 12.00 -8.70 6.91
CA ASN A 45 13.10 -9.59 6.54
C ASN A 45 12.57 -11.02 6.48
N LEU A 46 12.16 -11.47 5.30
CA LEU A 46 11.83 -12.88 5.07
C LEU A 46 13.12 -13.71 5.16
N PRO A 47 13.27 -14.61 6.14
CA PRO A 47 14.40 -15.51 6.18
C PRO A 47 14.32 -16.42 4.95
N LYS A 48 15.43 -16.56 4.22
CA LYS A 48 15.55 -17.54 3.14
C LYS A 48 15.56 -18.92 3.79
N THR A 49 14.40 -19.58 3.82
CA THR A 49 14.31 -20.96 4.28
C THR A 49 14.93 -21.86 3.22
N GLU A 50 16.13 -22.38 3.46
CA GLU A 50 16.40 -23.72 2.95
C GLU A 50 15.37 -24.62 3.62
N SER A 51 14.52 -25.28 2.83
CA SER A 51 13.60 -26.33 3.30
C SER A 51 14.41 -27.52 3.80
N ARG A 52 15.23 -27.32 4.83
CA ARG A 52 15.64 -28.39 5.72
C ARG A 52 14.43 -28.65 6.58
N PRO A 53 13.84 -29.85 6.58
CA PRO A 53 12.89 -30.20 7.62
C PRO A 53 13.57 -29.84 8.94
N MET A 54 12.96 -28.92 9.70
CA MET A 54 13.47 -28.60 11.02
C MET A 54 13.67 -29.94 11.72
N PRO A 55 14.87 -30.24 12.26
CA PRO A 55 15.05 -31.43 13.08
C PRO A 55 13.93 -31.35 14.11
N SER A 56 13.13 -32.42 14.19
CA SER A 56 11.86 -32.40 14.89
C SER A 56 12.07 -31.68 16.21
N LEU A 57 11.43 -30.51 16.35
CA LEU A 57 11.38 -29.75 17.58
C LEU A 57 10.50 -30.52 18.56
N ASP A 58 10.92 -31.73 18.89
CA ASP A 58 10.37 -32.57 19.94
C ASP A 58 10.93 -32.10 21.31
N ARG A 59 11.82 -31.08 21.30
CA ARG A 59 12.46 -30.51 22.50
C ARG A 59 12.31 -29.00 22.68
N GLU A 60 11.59 -28.30 21.81
CA GLU A 60 11.21 -26.90 22.07
C GLU A 60 9.74 -26.87 22.44
N ARG A 61 9.42 -26.30 23.61
CA ARG A 61 8.04 -26.17 24.09
C ARG A 61 7.28 -25.30 23.08
N LYS A 62 6.44 -25.93 22.26
CA LYS A 62 5.60 -25.21 21.29
C LYS A 62 4.48 -24.52 22.05
N VAL A 63 4.51 -23.19 22.07
CA VAL A 63 3.40 -22.37 22.59
C VAL A 63 2.47 -22.03 21.43
N VAL A 64 1.23 -22.49 21.50
CA VAL A 64 0.20 -22.20 20.48
C VAL A 64 -0.65 -21.04 20.94
N VAL A 65 -0.57 -19.92 20.22
CA VAL A 65 -1.38 -18.72 20.46
C VAL A 65 -2.43 -18.60 19.37
N THR A 66 -3.70 -18.52 19.76
CA THR A 66 -4.84 -18.39 18.84
C THR A 66 -5.47 -17.02 19.00
N LEU A 67 -5.78 -16.36 17.88
CA LEU A 67 -6.58 -15.13 17.84
C LEU A 67 -7.88 -15.43 17.09
N ASN A 68 -9.02 -15.19 17.74
CA ASN A 68 -10.32 -15.37 17.08
C ASN A 68 -10.77 -14.10 16.36
N SER A 69 -11.84 -14.21 15.55
CA SER A 69 -12.43 -13.09 14.81
C SER A 69 -13.00 -11.97 15.70
N SER A 70 -13.22 -12.26 16.99
CA SER A 70 -13.69 -11.29 17.99
C SER A 70 -12.52 -10.55 18.66
N GLY A 71 -11.27 -10.80 18.24
CA GLY A 71 -10.07 -10.17 18.79
C GLY A 71 -9.64 -10.74 20.14
N GLU A 72 -10.18 -11.89 20.53
CA GLU A 72 -9.85 -12.56 21.79
C GLU A 72 -8.63 -13.47 21.58
N ILE A 73 -7.67 -13.35 22.49
CA ILE A 73 -6.41 -14.08 22.43
C ILE A 73 -6.49 -15.28 23.37
N PHE A 74 -6.04 -16.43 22.89
CA PHE A 74 -5.97 -17.66 23.67
C PHE A 74 -4.58 -18.27 23.60
N ILE A 75 -4.11 -18.77 24.74
CA ILE A 75 -3.01 -19.74 24.78
C ILE A 75 -3.66 -21.08 25.12
N GLU A 76 -3.54 -22.04 24.23
CA GLU A 76 -4.26 -23.33 24.31
C GLU A 76 -5.78 -23.17 24.44
N LYS A 77 -6.32 -23.20 25.67
CA LYS A 77 -7.75 -23.08 25.99
C LYS A 77 -8.08 -21.90 26.90
N GLU A 78 -7.06 -21.18 27.36
CA GLU A 78 -7.21 -20.08 28.30
C GLU A 78 -7.16 -18.74 27.56
N ARG A 79 -8.05 -17.82 27.95
CA ARG A 79 -8.15 -16.49 27.35
C ARG A 79 -7.22 -15.51 28.07
N TYR A 80 -6.49 -14.72 27.29
CA TYR A 80 -5.58 -13.69 27.78
C TYR A 80 -5.93 -12.32 27.17
N THR A 81 -5.68 -11.24 27.92
CA THR A 81 -5.62 -9.90 27.35
C THR A 81 -4.24 -9.65 26.73
N LEU A 82 -4.12 -8.61 25.91
CA LEU A 82 -2.84 -8.28 25.25
C LEU A 82 -1.71 -8.01 26.27
N ASP A 83 -2.03 -7.36 27.38
CA ASP A 83 -1.07 -7.06 28.45
C ASP A 83 -0.61 -8.33 29.18
N GLN A 84 -1.55 -9.27 29.42
CA GLN A 84 -1.27 -10.53 30.08
C GLN A 84 -0.51 -11.51 29.17
N LEU A 85 -0.81 -11.50 27.86
CA LEU A 85 -0.16 -12.35 26.86
C LEU A 85 1.37 -12.20 26.90
N ARG A 86 1.85 -10.95 26.98
CA ARG A 86 3.29 -10.65 27.02
C ARG A 86 3.97 -11.27 28.25
N ILE A 87 3.29 -11.24 29.39
CA ILE A 87 3.81 -11.78 30.65
C ILE A 87 3.85 -13.30 30.57
N GLU A 88 2.77 -13.93 30.09
CA GLU A 88 2.67 -15.39 30.06
C GLU A 88 3.62 -16.01 29.03
N ILE A 89 3.77 -15.40 27.84
CA ILE A 89 4.75 -15.86 26.84
C ILE A 89 6.17 -15.80 27.41
N ARG A 90 6.53 -14.73 28.13
CA ARG A 90 7.87 -14.63 28.76
C ARG A 90 8.10 -15.70 29.81
N LYS A 91 7.07 -16.04 30.58
CA LYS A 91 7.12 -17.11 31.58
C LYS A 91 7.24 -18.50 30.95
N LEU A 92 6.59 -18.72 29.81
CA LEU A 92 6.66 -19.99 29.08
C LEU A 92 7.97 -20.18 28.30
N MET A 93 8.65 -19.09 27.95
CA MET A 93 9.94 -19.11 27.24
C MET A 93 11.18 -18.90 28.14
N ALA A 94 10.98 -18.73 29.44
CA ALA A 94 12.06 -18.74 30.44
C ALA A 94 12.36 -20.18 30.88
#